data_AF-A0A6V7ICC2-F1
#
_entry.id   AF-A0A6V7ICC2-F1
#
_cell.length_a   1.000
_cell.length_b   1.000
_cell.length_c   1.000
_cell.angle_alpha   90.00
_cell.angle_beta   90.00
_cell.angle_gamma   90.00
#
_symmetry.space_group_name_H-M   'P 1'
#
loop_
_entity.id
_entity.type
_entity.pdbx_description
1 polymer ?
#
loop_
_entity_poly.entity_id
_entity_poly.type
_entity_poly.pdbx_seq_one_letter_code
_entity_poly.pdbx_strand_id
1 'polypeptide(L)' 'LTDPVKKEHFRNKAEQYFKRAEDVKKEIKKRKAAGKYREQMKIEAGSIGHGYNSVFGRFLDPSVTQIRIEDPYIRAHHQ' A
#
# COMPACT_ATOMS: atom_id res chain seq x y z
N LEU A 1 -16.90 20.83 -29.19
CA LEU A 1 -16.23 20.61 -27.88
C LEU A 1 -15.19 21.72 -27.66
N THR A 2 -15.61 22.99 -27.50
CA THR A 2 -14.62 24.09 -27.45
C THR A 2 -15.15 25.30 -26.68
N ASP A 3 -15.51 25.11 -25.43
CA ASP A 3 -15.76 26.21 -24.50
C ASP A 3 -14.48 26.44 -23.66
N PRO A 4 -13.74 27.54 -23.90
CA PRO A 4 -12.46 27.80 -23.24
C PRO A 4 -12.60 27.94 -21.72
N VAL A 5 -13.73 28.47 -21.23
CA VAL A 5 -14.00 28.64 -19.79
C VAL A 5 -14.17 27.29 -19.12
N LYS A 6 -14.90 26.36 -19.76
CA LYS A 6 -15.07 25.00 -19.23
C LYS A 6 -13.75 24.23 -19.25
N LYS A 7 -12.94 24.40 -20.30
CA LYS A 7 -11.62 23.76 -20.42
C LYS A 7 -10.69 24.19 -19.29
N GLU A 8 -10.63 25.49 -19.00
CA GLU A 8 -9.82 26.02 -17.90
C GLU A 8 -10.32 25.54 -16.54
N HIS A 9 -11.64 25.55 -16.31
CA HIS A 9 -12.23 25.02 -15.08
C HIS A 9 -11.83 23.56 -14.85
N PHE A 10 -11.96 22.69 -15.85
CA PHE A 10 -11.62 21.28 -15.70
C PHE A 10 -10.11 21.07 -15.49
N ARG A 11 -9.26 21.86 -16.15
CA ARG A 11 -7.81 21.83 -15.92
C ARG A 11 -7.46 22.16 -14.46
N ASN A 12 -8.03 23.25 -13.94
CA ASN A 12 -7.78 23.68 -12.56
C ASN A 12 -8.29 22.65 -11.54
N LYS A 13 -9.45 22.03 -11.79
CA LYS A 13 -9.95 20.92 -10.97
C LYS A 13 -9.01 19.72 -11.02
N ALA A 14 -8.55 19.32 -12.21
CA ALA A 14 -7.62 18.21 -12.36
C ALA A 14 -6.32 18.47 -11.59
N GLU A 15 -5.71 19.64 -11.76
CA GLU A 15 -4.50 20.05 -11.03
C GLU A 15 -4.69 20.01 -9.51
N GLN A 16 -5.84 20.49 -9.00
CA GLN A 16 -6.17 20.40 -7.57
C GLN A 16 -6.25 18.95 -7.07
N TYR A 17 -6.92 18.07 -7.81
CA TYR A 17 -7.00 16.65 -7.46
C TYR A 17 -5.64 15.97 -7.51
N PHE A 18 -4.84 16.25 -8.55
CA PHE A 18 -3.47 15.72 -8.67
C PHE A 18 -2.60 16.15 -7.51
N LYS A 19 -2.56 17.46 -7.20
CA LYS A 19 -1.78 17.98 -6.07
C LYS A 19 -2.19 17.32 -4.75
N ARG A 20 -3.49 17.20 -4.49
CA ARG A 20 -3.99 16.53 -3.29
C ARG A 20 -3.60 15.05 -3.24
N ALA A 21 -3.67 14.34 -4.36
CA ALA A 21 -3.26 12.94 -4.44
C ALA A 21 -1.76 12.76 -4.16
N GLU A 22 -0.91 13.66 -4.68
CA GLU A 22 0.52 13.66 -4.41
C GLU A 22 0.84 13.94 -2.94
N ASP A 23 0.18 14.92 -2.34
CA ASP A 23 0.37 15.27 -0.93
C ASP A 23 -0.04 14.12 -0.01
N VAL A 24 -1.18 13.47 -0.29
CA VAL A 24 -1.62 12.26 0.44
C VAL A 24 -0.60 11.12 0.28
N LYS A 25 -0.08 10.90 -0.94
CA LYS A 25 0.93 9.87 -1.21
C LYS A 25 2.22 10.12 -0.41
N LYS A 26 2.67 11.37 -0.32
CA LYS A 26 3.84 11.77 0.47
C LYS A 26 3.62 11.52 1.97
N GLU A 27 2.47 11.92 2.49
CA GLU A 27 2.14 11.75 3.91
C GLU A 27 2.02 10.27 4.30
N ILE A 28 1.40 9.45 3.47
CA ILE A 28 1.34 7.99 3.68
C ILE A 28 2.74 7.39 3.71
N LYS A 29 3.62 7.76 2.75
CA LYS A 29 5.02 7.30 2.75
C LYS A 29 5.75 7.68 4.04
N LYS A 30 5.57 8.92 4.51
CA LYS A 30 6.17 9.40 5.76
C LYS A 30 5.69 8.59 6.97
N ARG A 31 4.39 8.32 7.07
CA ARG A 31 3.81 7.53 8.18
C ARG A 31 4.24 6.06 8.14
N LYS A 32 4.38 5.47 6.94
CA LYS A 32 4.94 4.12 6.75
C LYS A 32 6.39 4.05 7.23
N ALA A 33 7.24 5.00 6.81
CA ALA A 33 8.63 5.07 7.27
C ALA A 33 8.75 5.27 8.79
N ALA A 34 7.83 6.02 9.39
CA ALA A 34 7.79 6.23 10.84
C ALA A 34 7.19 5.03 11.63
N GLY A 35 6.80 3.93 10.96
CA GLY A 35 6.19 2.75 11.60
C GLY A 35 4.79 2.99 12.18
N LYS A 36 4.17 4.15 11.93
CA LYS A 36 2.85 4.54 12.48
C LYS A 36 1.67 4.22 11.58
N TYR A 37 1.93 3.63 10.41
CA TYR A 37 0.90 3.23 9.46
C TYR A 37 0.74 1.71 9.43
N ARG A 38 -0.43 1.22 9.84
CA ARG A 38 -0.79 -0.20 9.78
C ARG A 38 -1.56 -0.47 8.50
N GLU A 39 -1.04 -1.37 7.67
CA GLU A 39 -1.76 -1.89 6.52
C GLU A 39 -2.64 -3.07 6.92
N GLN A 40 -3.89 -3.09 6.45
CA GLN A 40 -4.79 -4.23 6.59
C GLN A 40 -5.10 -4.79 5.20
N MET A 41 -4.85 -6.08 5.01
CA MET A 41 -5.23 -6.82 3.82
C MET A 41 -6.25 -7.88 4.23
N LYS A 42 -7.42 -7.86 3.61
CA LYS A 42 -8.42 -8.92 3.77
C LYS A 42 -8.18 -9.98 2.69
N ILE A 43 -8.04 -11.24 3.10
CA ILE A 43 -7.96 -12.39 2.20
C ILE A 43 -9.37 -12.96 2.11
N GLU A 44 -9.98 -12.91 0.92
CA GLU A 44 -11.34 -13.41 0.70
C GLU A 44 -11.34 -14.94 0.54
N ALA A 45 -12.44 -15.60 0.89
CA ALA A 45 -12.54 -17.05 0.76
C ALA A 45 -12.41 -17.48 -0.71
N GLY A 46 -11.55 -18.47 -0.97
CA GLY A 46 -11.28 -18.98 -2.31
C GLY A 46 -10.41 -18.07 -3.19
N SER A 47 -9.90 -16.96 -2.66
CA SER A 47 -8.96 -16.09 -3.39
C SER A 47 -7.56 -16.72 -3.50
N ILE A 48 -6.83 -16.35 -4.55
CA ILE A 48 -5.49 -16.87 -4.88
C ILE A 48 -4.45 -15.74 -4.94
N GLY A 49 -3.16 -16.11 -4.93
CA GLY A 49 -2.06 -15.14 -5.04
C GLY A 49 -1.55 -14.60 -3.70
N HIS A 50 -2.02 -15.14 -2.57
CA HIS A 50 -1.67 -14.73 -1.21
C HIS A 50 -0.50 -15.55 -0.60
N GLY A 51 0.47 -15.97 -1.42
CA GLY A 51 1.68 -16.63 -0.91
C GLY A 51 2.54 -15.70 -0.06
N TYR A 52 3.44 -16.26 0.75
CA TYR A 52 4.27 -15.47 1.67
C TYR A 52 5.07 -14.36 0.99
N ASN A 53 5.63 -14.61 -0.20
CA ASN A 53 6.33 -13.57 -0.96
C ASN A 53 5.41 -12.43 -1.39
N SER A 54 4.17 -12.72 -1.82
CA SER A 54 3.20 -11.69 -2.21
C SER A 54 2.78 -10.81 -1.03
N VAL A 55 2.63 -11.41 0.16
CA VAL A 55 2.18 -10.72 1.37
C VAL A 55 3.31 -9.92 2.02
N PHE A 56 4.50 -10.53 2.14
CA PHE A 56 5.60 -10.00 2.94
C PHE A 56 6.77 -9.45 2.11
N GLY A 57 6.91 -9.81 0.84
CA GLY A 57 8.11 -9.52 0.04
C GLY A 57 8.46 -8.04 -0.04
N ARG A 58 7.46 -7.15 -0.06
CA ARG A 58 7.67 -5.69 -0.02
C ARG A 58 8.27 -5.15 1.29
N PHE A 59 8.28 -5.96 2.35
CA PHE A 59 8.86 -5.64 3.66
C PHE A 59 10.20 -6.35 3.90
N LEU A 60 10.58 -7.27 3.01
CA LEU A 60 11.83 -8.02 3.07
C LEU A 60 12.81 -7.40 2.07
N ASP A 61 13.57 -6.42 2.55
CA ASP A 61 14.66 -5.79 1.79
C ASP A 61 16.04 -6.21 2.36
N PRO A 62 17.16 -5.89 1.68
CA PRO A 62 18.49 -6.26 2.16
C PRO A 62 18.89 -5.69 3.52
N SER A 63 18.15 -4.74 4.09
CA SER A 63 18.39 -4.21 5.43
C SER A 63 17.84 -5.10 6.55
N VAL A 64 16.99 -6.06 6.21
CA VAL A 64 16.42 -7.01 7.18
C VAL A 64 17.49 -8.02 7.59
N THR A 65 17.92 -7.95 8.84
CA THR A 65 18.97 -8.81 9.41
C THR A 65 18.45 -9.80 10.47
N GLN A 66 17.26 -9.54 11.01
CA GLN A 66 16.62 -10.40 12.01
C GLN A 66 15.10 -10.44 11.77
N ILE A 67 14.53 -11.63 11.87
CA ILE A 67 13.09 -11.88 11.81
C ILE A 67 12.68 -12.58 13.11
N ARG A 68 11.59 -12.14 13.72
CA ARG A 68 10.97 -12.79 14.88
C ARG A 68 9.56 -13.20 14.51
N ILE A 69 9.23 -14.47 14.71
CA ILE A 69 7.91 -15.05 14.39
C ILE A 69 7.40 -15.73 15.65
N GLU A 70 6.16 -15.43 16.02
CA GLU A 70 5.44 -16.08 17.10
C GLU A 70 4.20 -16.73 16.49
N ASP A 71 4.27 -18.03 16.21
CA ASP A 71 3.16 -18.81 15.64
C ASP A 71 2.91 -20.08 16.48
N PRO A 72 1.75 -20.18 17.17
CA PRO A 72 1.45 -21.34 18.01
C PRO A 72 1.12 -22.60 17.21
N TYR A 73 0.96 -22.52 15.89
CA TYR A 73 0.50 -23.59 15.01
C TYR A 73 1.58 -24.12 14.07
N ILE A 74 2.86 -24.09 14.46
CA ILE A 74 3.92 -24.85 13.78
C ILE A 74 4.13 -26.17 14.54
N ARG A 75 3.39 -27.21 14.17
CA ARG A 75 3.29 -28.49 14.90
C ARG A 75 3.31 -29.72 13.98
N ALA A 76 2.89 -29.58 12.73
CA ALA A 76 2.72 -30.65 11.76
C ALA A 76 3.49 -30.36 10.47
N HIS A 77 3.75 -31.39 9.66
CA HIS A 77 4.59 -31.30 8.47
C HIS A 77 4.09 -30.31 7.40
N HIS A 78 2.79 -30.03 7.35
CA HIS A 78 2.21 -29.15 6.33
C HIS A 78 2.23 -27.66 6.72
N GLN A 79 2.72 -27.33 7.92
CA GLN A 79 2.70 -25.98 8.49
C GLN A 79 4.01 -25.25 8.22
#